data_AF-A0A640W2G8-F1
#
_entry.id   AF-A0A640W2G8-F1
#
_cell.length_a   1.000
_cell.length_b   1.000
_cell.length_c   1.000
_cell.angle_alpha   90.00
_cell.angle_beta   90.00
_cell.angle_gamma   90.00
#
_symmetry.space_group_name_H-M   'P 1'
#
loop_
_entity.id
_entity.type
_entity.pdbx_description
1 polymer ?
#
loop_
_entity_poly.entity_id
_entity_poly.type
_entity_poly.pdbx_seq_one_letter_code
_entity_poly.pdbx_strand_id
1 'polypeptide(L)' 'KYLVRTPHRYKQNFCKKCLSYFVPGKNCRVRLKKGKVVISCLVCGEKKRLPYLKERKYGRVEKN' A
#
# COMPACT_ATOMS: atom_id res chain seq x y z
N LYS A 1 5.38 -9.64 24.26
CA LYS A 1 5.72 -8.24 23.90
C LYS A 1 4.55 -7.69 23.08
N TYR A 2 3.82 -6.70 23.61
CA TYR A 2 2.41 -6.32 23.33
C TYR A 2 1.76 -6.73 21.99
N LEU A 3 0.57 -7.37 22.05
CA LEU A 3 -0.26 -7.78 20.89
C LEU A 3 -1.01 -6.60 20.25
N VAL A 4 -0.30 -5.53 19.90
CA VAL A 4 -0.90 -4.31 19.35
C VAL A 4 -0.88 -4.34 17.83
N ARG A 5 -1.99 -3.94 17.21
CA ARG A 5 -2.09 -3.79 15.74
C ARG A 5 -1.32 -2.57 15.27
N THR A 6 -0.47 -2.74 14.27
CA THR A 6 0.22 -1.60 13.62
C THR A 6 -0.82 -0.63 13.03
N PRO A 7 -0.71 0.68 13.31
CA PRO A 7 -1.56 1.69 12.69
C PRO A 7 -1.51 1.61 11.16
N HIS A 8 -2.66 1.87 10.52
CA HIS A 8 -2.82 1.72 9.07
C HIS A 8 -1.79 2.52 8.26
N ARG A 9 -1.47 3.75 8.71
CA ARG A 9 -0.50 4.65 8.06
C ARG A 9 0.88 3.99 7.92
N TYR A 10 1.37 3.35 8.99
CA TYR A 10 2.68 2.71 8.98
C TYR A 10 2.66 1.33 8.32
N LYS A 11 1.56 0.58 8.48
CA LYS A 11 1.40 -0.76 7.90
C LYS A 11 1.59 -0.78 6.39
N GLN A 12 1.37 0.33 5.69
CA GLN A 12 1.54 0.44 4.24
C GLN A 12 2.98 0.76 3.81
N ASN A 13 3.77 1.42 4.66
CA ASN A 13 5.05 2.04 4.28
C ASN A 13 6.26 1.12 4.38
N PHE A 14 6.12 -0.14 4.77
CA PHE A 14 7.23 -1.09 4.78
C PHE A 14 6.88 -2.40 4.09
N CYS A 15 7.92 -3.09 3.64
CA CYS A 15 7.83 -4.44 3.11
C CYS A 15 7.68 -5.43 4.26
N LYS A 16 6.67 -6.31 4.22
CA LYS A 16 6.50 -7.33 5.26
C LYS A 16 7.55 -8.45 5.21
N LYS A 17 8.25 -8.59 4.09
CA LYS A 17 9.24 -9.66 3.87
C LYS A 17 10.63 -9.26 4.35
N CYS A 18 11.17 -8.16 3.81
CA CYS A 18 12.52 -7.67 4.15
C CYS A 18 12.52 -6.54 5.18
N LEU A 19 11.36 -6.10 5.65
CA LEU A 19 11.20 -5.00 6.62
C LEU A 19 11.77 -3.64 6.18
N SER A 20 12.21 -3.53 4.92
CA SER A 20 12.68 -2.26 4.36
C SER A 20 11.54 -1.24 4.27
N TYR A 21 11.82 -0.01 4.64
CA TYR A 21 10.91 1.11 4.42
C TYR A 21 10.77 1.42 2.93
N PHE A 22 9.56 1.68 2.45
CA PHE A 22 9.28 2.04 1.07
C PHE A 22 9.52 3.52 0.82
N VAL A 23 10.52 3.81 -0.01
CA VAL A 23 10.84 5.13 -0.54
C VAL A 23 10.61 5.09 -2.06
N PRO A 24 9.50 5.68 -2.54
CA PRO A 24 9.18 5.72 -3.97
C PRO A 24 10.35 6.30 -4.77
N GLY A 25 10.72 5.64 -5.87
CA GLY A 25 11.82 6.07 -6.73
C GLY A 25 13.20 5.57 -6.32
N LYS A 26 13.41 5.13 -5.07
CA LYS A 26 14.67 4.51 -4.63
C LYS A 26 14.57 2.99 -4.56
N ASN A 27 13.68 2.48 -3.71
CA ASN A 27 13.64 1.05 -3.37
C ASN A 27 12.27 0.39 -3.61
N CYS A 28 11.28 1.17 -4.04
CA CYS A 28 9.98 0.66 -4.41
C CYS A 28 9.43 1.33 -5.66
N ARG A 29 8.63 0.57 -6.41
CA ARG A 29 7.91 1.02 -7.59
C ARG A 29 6.42 0.99 -7.31
N VAL A 30 5.77 2.15 -7.38
CA VAL A 30 4.32 2.29 -7.16
C VAL A 30 3.63 2.39 -8.53
N ARG A 31 2.59 1.58 -8.75
CA ARG A 31 1.77 1.60 -9.97
C ARG A 31 0.29 1.58 -9.64
N LEU A 32 -0.51 2.28 -10.42
CA LEU A 32 -1.97 2.24 -10.31
C LEU A 32 -2.51 1.31 -11.40
N LYS A 33 -3.26 0.26 -11.01
CA LYS A 33 -3.82 -0.70 -11.97
C LYS A 33 -5.20 -1.16 -11.53
N LYS A 34 -6.21 -1.09 -12.41
CA LYS A 34 -7.56 -1.67 -12.22
C LYS A 34 -8.15 -1.38 -10.81
N GLY A 35 -8.09 -0.14 -10.34
CA GLY A 35 -8.67 0.21 -9.04
C GLY A 35 -7.88 -0.27 -7.82
N LYS A 36 -6.56 -0.52 -7.95
CA LYS A 36 -5.65 -0.79 -6.84
C LYS A 36 -4.27 -0.15 -7.06
N VAL A 37 -3.63 0.21 -5.95
CA VAL A 37 -2.20 0.55 -5.88
C VAL A 37 -1.41 -0.73 -5.76
N VAL A 38 -0.43 -0.92 -6.64
CA VAL A 38 0.53 -2.02 -6.58
C VAL A 38 1.89 -1.43 -6.26
N ILE A 39 2.42 -1.74 -5.08
CA ILE A 39 3.75 -1.35 -4.63
C ILE A 39 4.64 -2.58 -4.77
N SER A 40 5.67 -2.49 -5.62
CA SER A 40 6.66 -3.55 -5.79
C SER A 40 7.94 -3.15 -5.08
N CYS A 41 8.44 -4.01 -4.19
CA CYS A 41 9.75 -3.83 -3.57
C CYS A 41 10.83 -4.19 -4.58
N LEU A 42 11.78 -3.29 -4.81
CA LEU A 42 12.92 -3.55 -5.71
C LEU A 42 14.05 -4.32 -5.01
N VAL A 43 14.03 -4.40 -3.66
CA VAL A 43 15.03 -5.12 -2.87
C VAL A 43 14.74 -6.62 -2.82
N CYS A 44 13.49 -7.02 -2.57
CA CYS A 44 13.11 -8.43 -2.38
C CYS A 44 12.08 -8.95 -3.39
N GLY A 45 11.59 -8.10 -4.30
CA GLY A 45 10.62 -8.47 -5.34
C GLY A 45 9.15 -8.59 -4.88
N GLU A 46 8.87 -8.46 -3.58
CA GLU A 46 7.53 -8.62 -3.02
C GLU A 46 6.55 -7.56 -3.54
N LYS A 47 5.31 -7.96 -3.84
CA LYS A 47 4.29 -7.09 -4.45
C LYS A 47 3.11 -6.89 -3.52
N LYS A 48 3.00 -5.70 -2.96
CA LYS A 48 1.89 -5.29 -2.12
C LYS A 48 0.77 -4.70 -2.96
N ARG A 49 -0.47 -5.12 -2.71
CA ARG A 49 -1.66 -4.63 -3.42
C ARG A 49 -2.63 -4.00 -2.44
N LEU A 50 -2.99 -2.75 -2.69
CA LEU A 50 -3.89 -1.95 -1.85
C LEU A 50 -5.08 -1.53 -2.70
N PRO A 51 -6.30 -1.99 -2.40
CA PRO A 51 -7.49 -1.61 -3.15
C PRO A 51 -7.92 -0.17 -2.87
N TYR A 52 -8.46 0.53 -3.88
CA TYR A 52 -9.05 1.87 -3.77
C TYR A 52 -10.51 1.88 -3.26
N LEU A 53 -10.95 0.81 -2.59
CA LEU A 53 -12.37 0.60 -2.32
C LEU A 53 -13.01 1.67 -1.42
N LYS A 54 -12.24 2.30 -0.52
CA LYS A 54 -12.78 3.33 0.39
C LYS A 54 -13.05 4.64 -0.35
N GLU A 55 -12.12 5.14 -1.15
CA GLU A 55 -12.28 6.41 -1.89
C GLU A 55 -13.35 6.31 -2.99
N ARG A 56 -13.48 5.16 -3.68
CA ARG A 56 -14.55 4.95 -4.67
C ARG A 56 -15.96 4.94 -4.09
N LYS A 57 -16.14 4.59 -2.81
CA LYS A 57 -17.47 4.58 -2.17
C LYS A 57 -18.00 6.01 -2.00
N TYR A 58 -17.16 6.94 -1.54
CA TYR A 58 -17.57 8.34 -1.34
C TYR A 58 -17.77 9.08 -2.67
N GLY A 59 -16.85 8.94 -3.64
CA GLY A 59 -16.99 9.62 -4.94
C GLY A 59 -18.12 9.09 -5.85
N ARG A 60 -18.79 7.98 -5.49
CA ARG A 60 -20.03 7.52 -6.14
C ARG A 60 -21.30 8.05 -5.48
N VAL A 61 -21.24 8.42 -4.21
CA VAL A 61 -22.37 8.97 -3.45
C VAL A 61 -22.55 10.46 -3.78
N GLU A 62 -21.47 11.21 -4.02
CA GLU A 62 -21.53 12.65 -4.36
C GLU A 62 -22.00 12.94 -5.81
N LYS A 63 -22.12 11.92 -6.66
CA LYS A 63 -22.54 12.07 -8.07
C LYS A 63 -23.96 11.56 -8.35
N ASN A 64 -24.70 11.14 -7.33
CA ASN A 64 -26.03 10.57 -7.44
C ASN A 64 -27.09 11.53 -6.88
#